data_AF-A0A2T1LZH5-F1
#
_entry.id   AF-A0A2T1LZH5-F1
#
_cell.length_a   1.000
_cell.length_b   1.000
_cell.length_c   1.000
_cell.angle_alpha   90.00
_cell.angle_beta   90.00
_cell.angle_gamma   90.00
#
_symmetry.space_group_name_H-M   'P 1'
#
loop_
_entity.id
_entity.type
_entity.pdbx_description
1 polymer ?
#
loop_
_entity_poly.entity_id
_entity_poly.type
_entity_poly.pdbx_seq_one_letter_code
_entity_poly.pdbx_strand_id
1 'polypeptide(L)' 'MERQTFNALERAALSLQRIVTDLYSEADNAVEQENYNDASLLQSQADLLYEVVENLETILTEQEE' A
#
# COMPACT_ATOMS: atom_id res chain seq x y z
N MET A 1 4.42 -10.71 -19.89
CA MET A 1 5.00 -11.33 -18.67
C MET A 1 4.55 -12.79 -18.55
N GLU A 2 5.30 -13.70 -17.92
CA GLU A 2 4.79 -15.05 -17.62
C GLU A 2 3.63 -14.99 -16.61
N ARG A 3 2.61 -15.85 -16.77
CA ARG A 3 1.40 -15.83 -15.92
C ARG A 3 1.71 -16.03 -14.43
N GLN A 4 2.71 -16.85 -14.11
CA GLN A 4 3.10 -17.07 -12.72
C GLN A 4 3.67 -15.81 -12.07
N THR A 5 4.46 -15.03 -12.82
CA THR A 5 5.01 -13.75 -12.37
C THR A 5 3.91 -12.71 -12.21
N PHE A 6 2.99 -12.62 -13.18
CA PHE A 6 1.84 -11.71 -13.09
C PHE A 6 1.02 -11.98 -11.82
N ASN A 7 0.60 -13.23 -11.61
CA ASN A 7 -0.17 -13.62 -10.42
C ASN A 7 0.60 -13.37 -9.10
N ALA A 8 1.94 -13.43 -9.12
CA ALA A 8 2.74 -13.13 -7.94
C ALA A 8 2.74 -11.63 -7.62
N LEU A 9 2.89 -10.78 -8.64
CA LEU A 9 2.84 -9.32 -8.49
C LEU A 9 1.45 -8.83 -8.12
N GLU A 10 0.40 -9.37 -8.74
CA GLU A 10 -1.00 -9.08 -8.40
C GLU A 10 -1.30 -9.36 -6.92
N ARG A 11 -0.91 -10.55 -6.43
CA ARG A 11 -1.08 -10.88 -5.00
C ARG A 11 -0.28 -9.97 -4.08
N ALA A 12 0.92 -9.55 -4.51
CA ALA A 12 1.74 -8.62 -3.73
C ALA A 12 1.07 -7.23 -3.65
N ALA A 13 0.61 -6.70 -4.78
CA ALA A 13 -0.12 -5.41 -4.84
C ALA A 13 -1.35 -5.43 -3.93
N LEU A 14 -2.19 -6.46 -4.04
CA LEU A 14 -3.39 -6.61 -3.18
C LEU A 14 -3.04 -6.70 -1.68
N SER A 15 -1.97 -7.40 -1.34
CA SER A 15 -1.54 -7.53 0.06
C SER A 15 -1.01 -6.21 0.62
N LEU A 16 -0.23 -5.48 -0.19
CA LEU A 16 0.29 -4.16 0.15
C LEU A 16 -0.82 -3.13 0.27
N GLN A 17 -1.80 -3.11 -0.64
CA GLN A 17 -2.97 -2.25 -0.57
C GLN A 17 -3.71 -2.39 0.77
N ARG A 18 -3.87 -3.64 1.24
CA ARG A 18 -4.47 -3.91 2.55
C ARG A 18 -3.61 -3.34 3.69
N ILE A 19 -2.29 -3.56 3.67
CA ILE A 19 -1.38 -3.02 4.69
C ILE A 19 -1.43 -1.49 4.71
N VAL A 20 -1.42 -0.84 3.54
CA VAL A 20 -1.54 0.62 3.39
C VAL A 20 -2.84 1.11 4.03
N THR A 21 -3.96 0.45 3.75
CA THR A 21 -5.27 0.79 4.32
C THR A 21 -5.28 0.65 5.85
N ASP A 22 -4.69 -0.43 6.36
CA ASP A 22 -4.58 -0.67 7.81
C ASP A 22 -3.71 0.41 8.47
N LEU A 23 -2.59 0.82 7.86
CA LEU A 23 -1.71 1.86 8.39
C LEU A 23 -2.36 3.24 8.41
N TYR A 24 -3.08 3.64 7.35
CA TYR A 24 -3.83 4.89 7.37
C TYR A 24 -4.93 4.87 8.44
N SER A 25 -5.62 3.74 8.60
CA SER A 25 -6.66 3.60 9.63
C SER A 25 -6.08 3.75 11.04
N GLU A 26 -4.91 3.15 11.31
CA GLU A 26 -4.23 3.32 12.59
C GLU A 26 -3.64 4.73 12.77
N ALA A 27 -3.22 5.39 11.69
CA ALA A 27 -2.81 6.79 11.75
C ALA A 27 -3.99 7.68 12.18
N ASP A 28 -5.17 7.48 11.61
CA ASP A 28 -6.40 8.18 11.99
C ASP A 28 -6.75 7.92 13.47
N ASN A 29 -6.70 6.66 13.92
CA ASN A 29 -6.89 6.30 15.33
C ASN A 29 -5.89 7.00 16.26
N ALA A 30 -4.63 7.17 15.83
CA ALA A 30 -3.60 7.86 16.60
C ALA A 30 -3.87 9.37 16.68
N VAL A 31 -4.41 9.98 15.61
CA VAL A 31 -4.88 11.38 15.64
C VAL A 31 -6.02 11.55 16.65
N GLU A 32 -7.00 10.65 16.68
CA GLU A 32 -8.11 10.69 17.65
C GLU A 32 -7.64 10.59 19.10
N GLN A 33 -6.49 9.93 19.32
CA GLN A 33 -5.85 9.78 20.63
C GLN A 33 -4.82 10.88 20.95
N GLU A 34 -4.75 11.93 20.12
CA GLU A 34 -3.77 13.03 20.23
C GLU A 34 -2.30 12.57 20.19
N ASN A 35 -2.04 11.37 19.66
CA ASN A 35 -0.71 10.80 19.50
C ASN A 35 -0.13 11.13 18.11
N TYR A 36 0.17 12.41 17.92
CA TYR A 36 0.57 12.94 16.61
C TYR A 36 1.91 12.39 16.08
N ASN A 37 2.81 11.94 16.98
CA ASN A 37 4.06 11.33 16.57
C ASN A 37 3.82 9.99 15.88
N ASP A 38 2.98 9.14 16.48
CA ASP A 38 2.65 7.84 15.90
C ASP A 38 1.78 8.01 14.64
N ALA A 39 0.84 8.97 14.65
CA ALA A 39 0.05 9.30 13.47
C ALA A 39 0.94 9.67 12.27
N SER A 40 1.88 10.61 12.46
CA SER A 40 2.79 11.02 11.40
C SER A 40 3.71 9.89 10.94
N LEU A 41 4.16 9.03 11.85
CA LEU A 41 4.97 7.86 11.50
C LEU A 41 4.16 6.90 10.64
N LEU A 42 2.98 6.48 11.10
CA LEU A 42 2.10 5.54 10.41
C LEU A 42 1.70 6.06 9.02
N GLN A 43 1.31 7.32 8.93
CA GLN A 43 0.98 7.96 7.66
C GLN A 43 2.17 7.93 6.69
N SER A 44 3.37 8.31 7.14
CA SER A 44 4.56 8.31 6.27
C SER A 44 4.90 6.91 5.74
N GLN A 45 4.67 5.86 6.53
CA GLN A 45 4.90 4.48 6.08
C GLN A 45 3.80 4.01 5.11
N ALA A 46 2.55 4.43 5.34
CA ALA A 46 1.45 4.16 4.42
C ALA A 46 1.69 4.82 3.06
N ASP A 47 2.13 6.09 3.03
CA ASP A 47 2.47 6.83 1.82
C ASP A 47 3.55 6.10 1.00
N LEU A 48 4.65 5.69 1.66
CA LEU A 48 5.75 4.95 1.01
C LEU A 48 5.28 3.63 0.40
N LEU A 49 4.44 2.88 1.10
CA LEU A 49 3.92 1.61 0.59
C LEU A 49 2.88 1.82 -0.52
N TYR A 50 2.10 2.89 -0.45
CA TYR A 50 1.14 3.25 -1.49
C TYR A 50 1.85 3.53 -2.81
N GLU A 51 2.97 4.26 -2.80
CA GLU A 51 3.80 4.45 -4.01
C GLU A 51 4.27 3.12 -4.61
N VAL A 52 4.63 2.14 -3.77
CA VAL A 52 5.01 0.80 -4.26
C VAL A 52 3.82 0.08 -4.89
N VAL A 53 2.61 0.22 -4.35
CA VAL A 53 1.40 -0.37 -4.93
C VAL A 53 1.10 0.25 -6.29
N GLU A 54 1.10 1.58 -6.42
CA GLU A 54 0.85 2.28 -7.69
C GLU A 54 1.84 1.85 -8.78
N ASN A 55 3.11 1.66 -8.41
CA ASN A 55 4.12 1.14 -9.33
C ASN A 55 3.80 -0.29 -9.80
N LEU A 56 3.34 -1.16 -8.90
CA LEU A 56 2.95 -2.52 -9.26
C LEU A 56 1.69 -2.54 -10.14
N GLU A 57 0.70 -1.70 -9.83
CA GLU A 57 -0.53 -1.57 -10.61
C GLU A 57 -0.26 -1.04 -12.02
N THR A 58 0.65 -0.09 -12.15
CA THR A 58 1.12 0.40 -13.46
C THR A 58 1.71 -0.74 -14.29
N ILE A 59 2.63 -1.52 -13.71
CA ILE A 59 3.25 -2.67 -14.37
C ILE A 59 2.21 -3.72 -14.75
N LEU A 60 1.24 -4.01 -13.89
CA LEU A 60 0.19 -4.99 -14.15
C LEU A 60 -0.71 -4.53 -15.31
N THR A 61 -1.12 -3.26 -15.31
CA THR A 61 -1.97 -2.67 -16.35
C THR A 61 -1.27 -2.67 -17.72
N GLU A 62 0.00 -2.27 -17.78
CA GLU A 62 0.80 -2.29 -19.02
C GLU A 62 0.98 -3.69 -19.62
N GLN A 63 0.73 -4.76 -18.86
CA GLN A 63 0.79 -6.14 -19.36
C GLN A 63 -0.57 -6.68 -19.82
N GLU A 64 -1.67 -6.01 -19.45
CA GLU A 64 -3.03 -6.36 -19.90
C GLU A 64 -3.41 -5.67 -21.22
N GLU A 65 -2.79 -4.53 -21.54
CA GLU A 65 -2.88 -3.82 -22.83
C GLU A 65 -2.07 -4.49 -23.95
#